data_AF-R9JBR3-F1
#
_entry.id   AF-R9JBR3-F1
#
_cell.length_a   1.000
_cell.length_b   1.000
_cell.length_c   1.000
_cell.angle_alpha   90.00
_cell.angle_beta   90.00
_cell.angle_gamma   90.00
#
_symmetry.space_group_name_H-M   'P 1'
#
loop_
_entity.id
_entity.type
_entity.pdbx_description
1 polymer ?
#
loop_
_entity_poly.entity_id
_entity_poly.type
_entity_poly.pdbx_seq_one_letter_code
_entity_poly.pdbx_strand_id
1 'polypeptide(L)'
;MDITGIAKSHHAGIPKPSSKKEWKLSDSLREQIAEYAREDAAQNVYMGNKFLALRKSEVAKVAPDRAALMGKIDMKEIREADERWLRLLFGEPYEAEFQSGGVHVYDGNGDEVLTYTAGVGWHEKESKAETQVHGALKAAYYDAYHAARQEINSGIAGMEVQGGFDARA
;
A
#
# COMPACT_ATOMS: atom_id res chain seq x y z
N MET A 1 44.74 10.43 18.26
CA MET A 1 44.04 9.14 18.16
C MET A 1 42.89 9.35 17.21
N ASP A 2 43.09 8.96 15.96
CA ASP A 2 42.17 9.18 14.85
C ASP A 2 40.98 8.21 14.92
N ILE A 3 39.80 8.78 14.71
CA ILE A 3 38.52 8.10 14.69
C ILE A 3 38.41 7.38 13.35
N THR A 4 38.68 6.08 13.35
CA THR A 4 38.57 5.24 12.15
C THR A 4 37.10 5.04 11.82
N GLY A 5 36.71 5.55 10.64
CA GLY A 5 35.37 5.43 10.10
C GLY A 5 34.95 3.97 9.92
N ILE A 6 33.72 3.67 10.33
CA ILE A 6 33.08 2.37 10.17
C ILE A 6 32.86 2.16 8.67
N ALA A 7 33.63 1.23 8.10
CA ALA A 7 33.51 0.83 6.71
C ALA A 7 32.13 0.20 6.48
N LYS A 8 31.35 0.79 5.57
CA LYS A 8 30.15 0.19 5.01
C LYS A 8 30.53 -1.16 4.42
N SER A 9 30.02 -2.26 4.96
CA SER A 9 30.17 -3.57 4.32
C SER A 9 29.30 -3.59 3.07
N HIS A 10 29.96 -3.58 1.91
CA HIS A 10 29.35 -3.85 0.62
C HIS A 10 28.87 -5.31 0.63
N HIS A 11 27.59 -5.55 0.88
CA HIS A 11 26.98 -6.84 0.57
C HIS A 11 26.87 -6.94 -0.96
N ALA A 12 27.80 -7.70 -1.54
CA ALA A 12 27.76 -8.13 -2.92
C ALA A 12 26.40 -8.80 -3.19
N GLY A 13 25.74 -8.37 -4.26
CA GLY A 13 24.38 -8.76 -4.62
C GLY A 13 24.23 -10.27 -4.71
N ILE A 14 23.58 -10.84 -3.70
CA ILE A 14 22.87 -12.12 -3.84
C ILE A 14 21.67 -11.80 -4.75
N PRO A 15 21.53 -12.44 -5.92
CA PRO A 15 20.37 -12.23 -6.76
C PRO A 15 19.14 -12.76 -6.02
N LYS A 16 18.39 -11.84 -5.41
CA LYS A 16 17.14 -12.10 -4.72
C LYS A 16 16.17 -12.80 -5.69
N PRO A 17 15.51 -13.90 -5.30
CA PRO A 17 14.47 -14.51 -6.12
C PRO A 17 13.24 -13.60 -6.12
N SER A 18 13.22 -12.60 -7.01
CA SER A 18 12.05 -11.74 -7.27
C SER A 18 10.99 -12.52 -8.06
N SER A 19 10.34 -13.47 -7.39
CA SER A 19 9.23 -14.24 -7.97
C SER A 19 7.86 -13.93 -7.35
N LYS A 20 7.70 -12.76 -6.71
CA LYS A 20 6.37 -12.17 -6.54
C LYS A 20 6.04 -11.42 -7.83
N LYS A 21 4.98 -11.87 -8.53
CA LYS A 21 4.44 -11.16 -9.70
C LYS A 21 4.32 -9.67 -9.38
N GLU A 22 5.03 -8.82 -10.12
CA GLU A 22 4.84 -7.37 -10.04
C GLU A 22 3.35 -7.07 -10.26
N TRP A 23 2.72 -6.46 -9.25
CA TRP A 23 1.33 -6.05 -9.38
C TRP A 23 1.21 -4.97 -10.45
N LYS A 24 0.19 -5.07 -11.30
CA LYS A 24 -0.11 -4.10 -12.36
C LYS A 24 -1.61 -3.87 -12.39
N LEU A 25 -1.99 -2.63 -12.66
CA LEU A 25 -3.39 -2.24 -12.82
C LEU A 25 -3.92 -2.72 -14.19
N SER A 26 -4.56 -3.89 -14.19
CA SER A 26 -5.16 -4.51 -15.38
C SER A 26 -6.38 -3.76 -15.88
N ASP A 27 -6.73 -3.91 -17.16
CA ASP A 27 -7.88 -3.26 -17.78
C ASP A 27 -9.21 -3.62 -17.11
N SER A 28 -9.43 -4.90 -16.81
CA SER A 28 -10.64 -5.34 -16.06
C SER A 28 -10.77 -4.66 -14.69
N LEU A 29 -9.65 -4.48 -13.99
CA LEU A 29 -9.64 -3.77 -12.70
C LEU A 29 -9.92 -2.27 -12.88
N ARG A 30 -9.45 -1.65 -13.96
CA ARG A 30 -9.77 -0.25 -14.31
C ARG A 30 -11.26 -0.09 -14.60
N GLU A 31 -11.84 -1.01 -15.36
CA GLU A 31 -13.27 -1.02 -15.68
C GLU A 31 -14.12 -1.14 -14.42
N GLN A 32 -13.76 -2.05 -13.51
CA GLN A 32 -14.46 -2.22 -12.23
C GLN A 32 -14.35 -0.97 -11.34
N ILE A 33 -13.18 -0.32 -11.29
CA ILE A 33 -13.01 0.95 -10.57
C ILE A 33 -13.88 2.04 -11.20
N ALA A 34 -13.92 2.14 -12.53
CA ALA A 34 -14.72 3.13 -13.23
C ALA A 34 -16.22 2.90 -13.07
N GLU A 35 -16.68 1.65 -12.98
CA GLU A 35 -18.05 1.31 -12.62
C GLU A 35 -18.39 1.83 -11.23
N TYR A 36 -17.61 1.47 -10.21
CA TYR A 36 -17.86 1.93 -8.84
C TYR A 36 -17.80 3.44 -8.71
N ALA A 37 -16.84 4.10 -9.37
CA ALA A 37 -16.74 5.55 -9.38
C ALA A 37 -17.96 6.25 -9.99
N ARG A 38 -18.57 5.67 -11.04
CA ARG A 38 -19.81 6.19 -11.64
C ARG A 38 -21.02 6.01 -10.72
N GLU A 39 -21.17 4.84 -10.12
CA GLU A 39 -22.22 4.57 -9.13
C GLU A 39 -22.13 5.55 -7.95
N ASP A 40 -20.93 5.71 -7.41
CA ASP A 40 -20.61 6.60 -6.30
C ASP A 40 -20.88 8.08 -6.69
N ALA A 41 -20.48 8.50 -7.90
CA ALA A 41 -20.73 9.85 -8.41
C ALA A 41 -22.22 10.19 -8.57
N ALA A 42 -23.03 9.23 -9.01
CA ALA A 42 -24.48 9.37 -9.11
C ALA A 42 -25.14 9.55 -7.73
N GLN A 43 -24.55 8.94 -6.69
CA GLN A 43 -24.99 9.09 -5.30
C GLN A 43 -24.34 10.27 -4.56
N ASN A 44 -23.45 11.01 -5.24
CA ASN A 44 -22.63 12.08 -4.64
C ASN A 44 -21.82 11.59 -3.42
N VAL A 45 -21.37 10.34 -3.45
CA VAL A 45 -20.49 9.72 -2.45
C VAL A 45 -19.09 9.65 -3.04
N TYR A 46 -18.07 10.09 -2.31
CA TYR A 46 -16.69 9.95 -2.77
C TYR A 46 -15.99 8.78 -2.09
N MET A 47 -15.41 7.87 -2.87
CA MET A 47 -14.78 6.61 -2.43
C MET A 47 -15.74 5.75 -1.61
N GLY A 48 -16.79 5.24 -2.24
CA GLY A 48 -17.78 4.39 -1.61
C GLY A 48 -17.22 3.05 -1.13
N ASN A 49 -18.05 2.34 -0.35
CA ASN A 49 -17.65 1.10 0.32
C ASN A 49 -17.18 0.01 -0.64
N LYS A 50 -17.75 -0.08 -1.85
CA LYS A 50 -17.33 -1.05 -2.88
C LYS A 50 -15.87 -0.80 -3.30
N PHE A 51 -15.52 0.45 -3.59
CA PHE A 51 -14.15 0.83 -3.93
C PHE A 51 -13.18 0.64 -2.76
N LEU A 52 -13.59 0.99 -1.54
CA LEU A 52 -12.75 0.78 -0.34
C LEU A 52 -12.46 -0.71 -0.08
N ALA A 53 -13.46 -1.58 -0.25
CA ALA A 53 -13.29 -3.02 -0.14
C ALA A 53 -12.35 -3.57 -1.22
N LEU A 54 -12.54 -3.15 -2.48
CA LEU A 54 -11.66 -3.51 -3.60
C LEU A 54 -10.21 -3.09 -3.34
N ARG A 55 -10.00 -1.83 -2.91
CA ARG A 55 -8.69 -1.31 -2.54
C ARG A 55 -8.03 -2.15 -1.47
N LYS A 56 -8.77 -2.53 -0.41
CA LYS A 56 -8.24 -3.40 0.64
C LYS A 56 -7.83 -4.77 0.10
N SER A 57 -8.64 -5.38 -0.76
CA SER A 57 -8.32 -6.70 -1.34
C SER A 57 -7.12 -6.68 -2.28
N GLU A 58 -6.97 -5.63 -3.11
CA GLU A 58 -5.83 -5.54 -4.03
C GLU A 58 -4.51 -5.31 -3.30
N VAL A 59 -4.54 -4.51 -2.23
CA VAL A 59 -3.36 -4.23 -1.40
C VAL A 59 -2.92 -5.49 -0.64
N ALA A 60 -3.88 -6.28 -0.15
CA ALA A 60 -3.58 -7.54 0.53
C ALA A 60 -2.84 -8.56 -0.37
N LYS A 61 -2.94 -8.46 -1.70
CA LYS A 61 -2.21 -9.34 -2.64
C LYS A 61 -0.70 -9.04 -2.68
N VAL A 62 -0.31 -7.80 -2.41
CA VAL A 62 1.10 -7.36 -2.40
C VAL A 62 1.66 -7.22 -0.99
N ALA A 63 0.78 -7.18 0.02
CA ALA A 63 1.16 -7.07 1.42
C ALA A 63 2.07 -8.25 1.85
N PRO A 64 3.11 -7.97 2.64
CA PRO A 64 3.86 -9.03 3.32
C PRO A 64 2.97 -9.72 4.36
N ASP A 65 3.22 -11.01 4.59
CA ASP A 65 2.53 -11.78 5.63
C ASP A 65 3.10 -11.42 7.02
N ARG A 66 2.67 -10.25 7.53
CA ARG A 66 3.12 -9.71 8.82
C ARG A 66 2.70 -10.60 9.99
N ALA A 67 1.56 -11.28 9.88
CA ALA A 67 1.09 -12.20 10.91
C ALA A 67 2.05 -13.39 11.07
N ALA A 68 2.50 -13.97 9.96
CA ALA A 68 3.53 -15.01 9.99
C ALA A 68 4.86 -14.49 10.56
N LEU A 69 5.26 -13.25 10.24
CA LEU A 69 6.48 -12.64 10.78
C LEU A 69 6.40 -12.42 12.31
N MET A 70 5.27 -11.91 12.81
CA MET A 70 5.06 -11.71 14.25
C MET A 70 5.04 -13.03 15.02
N GLY A 71 4.55 -14.11 14.41
CA GLY A 71 4.50 -15.44 15.03
C GLY A 71 5.84 -16.17 15.14
N LYS A 72 6.90 -15.66 14.48
CA LYS A 72 8.24 -16.28 14.49
C LYS A 72 9.08 -15.96 15.73
N ILE A 73 8.67 -15.02 16.56
CA ILE A 73 9.47 -14.51 17.68
C ILE A 73 8.70 -14.65 19.00
N ASP A 74 9.33 -15.23 20.02
CA ASP A 74 8.91 -15.04 21.41
C ASP A 74 9.49 -13.71 21.95
N MET A 75 8.68 -12.92 22.67
CA MET A 75 9.10 -11.63 23.23
C MET A 75 10.34 -11.72 24.13
N LYS A 76 10.59 -12.89 24.73
CA LYS A 76 11.80 -13.15 25.52
C LYS A 76 13.07 -13.19 24.66
N GLU A 77 12.98 -13.71 23.44
CA GLU A 77 14.11 -13.88 22.54
C GLU A 77 14.55 -12.54 21.94
N ILE A 78 13.65 -11.58 21.76
CA ILE A 78 13.96 -10.25 21.18
C ILE A 78 15.05 -9.50 21.97
N ARG A 79 15.03 -9.62 23.30
CA ARG A 79 15.95 -8.88 24.18
C ARG A 79 17.36 -9.49 24.20
N GLU A 80 17.49 -10.73 23.76
CA GLU A 80 18.72 -11.54 23.81
C GLU A 80 19.23 -11.91 22.41
N ALA A 81 18.44 -11.68 21.36
CA ALA A 81 18.77 -12.01 19.99
C ALA A 81 19.90 -11.12 19.46
N ASP A 82 20.98 -11.76 18.99
CA ASP A 82 21.99 -11.09 18.18
C ASP A 82 21.48 -10.92 16.73
N GLU A 83 22.07 -9.97 15.99
CA GLU A 83 21.69 -9.69 14.59
C GLU A 83 21.81 -10.94 13.69
N ARG A 84 22.75 -11.83 14.00
CA ARG A 84 22.97 -13.08 13.25
C ARG A 84 21.82 -14.06 13.43
N TRP A 85 21.26 -14.16 14.63
CA TRP A 85 20.12 -15.01 14.95
C TRP A 85 18.82 -14.44 14.37
N LEU A 86 18.63 -13.12 14.41
CA LEU A 86 17.51 -12.46 13.73
C LEU A 86 17.50 -12.76 12.22
N ARG A 87 18.65 -12.66 11.55
CA ARG A 87 18.79 -13.01 10.13
C ARG A 87 18.43 -14.48 9.84
N LEU A 88 18.81 -15.40 10.72
CA LEU A 88 18.46 -16.82 10.57
C LEU A 88 16.96 -17.08 10.76
N LEU A 89 16.35 -16.38 11.71
CA LEU A 89 14.95 -16.57 12.11
C LEU A 89 13.97 -16.06 11.05
N PHE A 90 14.24 -14.86 10.53
CA PHE A 90 13.40 -14.28 9.49
C PHE A 90 13.70 -14.90 8.13
N GLY A 91 14.99 -15.03 7.78
CA GLY A 91 15.48 -15.66 6.56
C GLY A 91 15.02 -14.98 5.28
N GLU A 92 15.63 -15.31 4.14
CA GLU A 92 15.18 -14.78 2.85
C GLU A 92 13.69 -15.12 2.61
N PRO A 93 12.88 -14.16 2.12
CA PRO A 93 13.27 -12.88 1.52
C PRO A 93 13.37 -11.70 2.52
N TYR A 94 13.34 -11.95 3.83
CA TYR A 94 13.31 -10.90 4.86
C TYR A 94 14.69 -10.73 5.52
N GLU A 95 15.05 -9.47 5.78
CA GLU A 95 16.22 -9.11 6.57
C GLU A 95 15.75 -8.48 7.88
N ALA A 96 16.45 -8.73 8.98
CA ALA A 96 16.10 -8.15 10.28
C ALA A 96 17.32 -7.65 11.01
N GLU A 97 17.20 -6.48 11.63
CA GLU A 97 18.28 -5.80 12.32
C GLU A 97 17.79 -5.21 13.64
N PHE A 98 18.70 -5.13 14.61
CA PHE A 98 18.44 -4.46 15.88
C PHE A 98 18.90 -3.00 15.77
N GLN A 99 17.96 -2.06 15.72
CA GLN A 99 18.26 -0.63 15.63
C GLN A 99 17.46 0.14 16.69
N SER A 100 18.05 1.18 17.28
CA SER A 100 17.34 2.10 18.20
C SER A 100 16.58 1.43 19.36
N GLY A 101 17.02 0.26 19.84
CA GLY A 101 16.33 -0.48 20.90
C GLY A 101 15.13 -1.33 20.45
N GLY A 102 15.00 -1.58 19.14
CA GLY A 102 13.94 -2.38 18.54
C GLY A 102 14.43 -3.29 17.42
N VAL A 103 13.58 -4.23 17.01
CA VAL A 103 13.84 -5.10 15.85
C VAL A 103 13.11 -4.54 14.65
N HIS A 104 13.85 -4.27 13.58
CA HIS A 104 13.33 -3.78 12.32
C HIS A 104 13.41 -4.89 11.28
N VAL A 105 12.29 -5.22 10.65
CA VAL A 105 12.20 -6.27 9.63
C VAL A 105 11.93 -5.62 8.28
N TYR A 106 12.80 -5.93 7.33
CA TYR A 106 12.79 -5.46 5.96
C TYR A 106 12.39 -6.58 5.02
N ASP A 107 11.64 -6.25 3.97
CA ASP A 107 11.30 -7.20 2.91
C ASP A 107 12.42 -7.34 1.87
N GLY A 108 12.19 -8.18 0.86
CA GLY A 108 13.15 -8.40 -0.23
C GLY A 108 13.47 -7.14 -1.03
N ASN A 109 12.63 -6.10 -0.97
CA ASN A 109 12.87 -4.82 -1.64
C ASN A 109 13.66 -3.83 -0.75
N GLY A 110 13.93 -4.21 0.50
CA GLY A 110 14.56 -3.35 1.50
C GLY A 110 13.58 -2.36 2.15
N ASP A 111 12.27 -2.57 2.00
CA ASP A 111 11.27 -1.77 2.70
C ASP A 111 11.08 -2.30 4.12
N GLU A 112 11.10 -1.41 5.11
CA GLU A 112 10.73 -1.78 6.48
C GLU A 112 9.23 -2.11 6.49
N VAL A 113 8.89 -3.33 6.88
CA VAL A 113 7.50 -3.83 6.87
C VAL A 113 6.94 -4.09 8.25
N LEU A 114 7.82 -4.23 9.25
CA LEU A 114 7.45 -4.53 10.62
C LEU A 114 8.55 -4.04 11.57
N THR A 115 8.15 -3.40 12.66
CA THR A 115 9.06 -2.95 13.73
C THR A 115 8.57 -3.49 15.06
N TYR A 116 9.44 -4.05 15.89
CA TYR A 116 9.15 -4.30 17.30
C TYR A 116 9.88 -3.28 18.17
N THR A 117 9.17 -2.63 19.07
CA THR A 117 9.78 -1.77 20.09
C THR A 117 9.46 -2.31 21.48
N ALA A 118 10.49 -2.51 22.29
CA ALA A 118 10.33 -3.01 23.64
C ALA A 118 9.39 -2.10 24.46
N GLY A 119 8.37 -2.69 25.08
CA GLY A 119 7.36 -1.96 25.86
C GLY A 119 6.21 -1.36 25.04
N VAL A 120 6.31 -1.34 23.70
CA VAL A 120 5.22 -0.89 22.81
C VAL A 120 4.63 -2.03 21.99
N GLY A 121 5.47 -2.97 21.54
CA GLY A 121 5.07 -4.13 20.75
C GLY A 121 5.35 -3.97 19.26
N TRP A 122 4.59 -4.71 18.45
CA TRP A 122 4.72 -4.74 16.99
C TRP A 122 4.02 -3.56 16.32
N HIS A 123 4.69 -2.96 15.35
CA HIS A 123 4.19 -1.89 14.48
C HIS A 123 4.33 -2.29 13.03
N GLU A 124 3.21 -2.30 12.31
CA GLU A 124 3.22 -2.52 10.87
C GLU A 124 3.65 -1.26 10.12
N LYS A 125 4.43 -1.44 9.07
CA LYS A 125 4.86 -0.37 8.16
C LYS A 125 4.40 -0.72 6.75
N GLU A 126 3.76 0.23 6.09
CA GLU A 126 3.33 0.07 4.70
C GLU A 126 4.56 -0.03 3.78
N SER A 127 4.61 -1.06 2.94
CA SER A 127 5.68 -1.27 1.95
C SER A 127 5.46 -0.37 0.72
N LYS A 128 6.52 -0.10 -0.05
CA LYS A 128 6.37 0.68 -1.30
C LYS A 128 5.43 0.00 -2.29
N ALA A 129 5.38 -1.33 -2.30
CA ALA A 129 4.45 -2.08 -3.14
C ALA A 129 2.99 -1.77 -2.76
N GLU A 130 2.65 -1.77 -1.46
CA GLU A 130 1.31 -1.39 -0.99
C GLU A 130 0.98 0.07 -1.34
N THR A 131 1.93 0.99 -1.13
CA THR A 131 1.76 2.40 -1.50
C THR A 131 1.54 2.58 -3.01
N GLN A 132 2.25 1.82 -3.85
CA GLN A 132 2.10 1.87 -5.31
C GLN A 132 0.71 1.39 -5.74
N VAL A 133 0.21 0.30 -5.16
CA VAL A 133 -1.16 -0.18 -5.40
C VAL A 133 -2.17 0.88 -4.96
N HIS A 134 -2.01 1.44 -3.76
CA HIS A 134 -2.87 2.52 -3.27
C HIS A 134 -2.91 3.73 -4.21
N GLY A 135 -1.76 4.18 -4.69
CA GLY A 135 -1.66 5.31 -5.61
C GLY A 135 -2.36 5.03 -6.94
N ALA A 136 -2.08 3.88 -7.56
CA ALA A 136 -2.65 3.51 -8.85
C ALA A 136 -4.18 3.38 -8.81
N LEU A 137 -4.72 2.74 -7.76
CA LEU A 137 -6.16 2.58 -7.59
C LEU A 137 -6.86 3.93 -7.34
N LYS A 138 -6.28 4.77 -6.48
CA LYS A 138 -6.83 6.10 -6.18
C LYS A 138 -6.84 7.01 -7.40
N ALA A 139 -5.76 7.00 -8.20
CA ALA A 139 -5.69 7.79 -9.43
C ALA A 139 -6.78 7.37 -10.43
N ALA A 140 -6.91 6.07 -10.69
CA ALA A 140 -7.94 5.56 -11.60
C ALA A 140 -9.36 5.89 -11.12
N TYR A 141 -9.62 5.77 -9.82
CA TYR A 141 -10.91 6.14 -9.24
C TYR A 141 -11.18 7.64 -9.37
N TYR A 142 -10.19 8.47 -9.04
CA TYR A 142 -10.30 9.92 -9.10
C TYR A 142 -10.69 10.37 -10.51
N ASP A 143 -9.95 9.90 -11.53
CA ASP A 143 -10.21 10.27 -12.92
C ASP A 143 -11.63 9.88 -13.35
N ALA A 144 -12.06 8.65 -13.05
CA ALA A 144 -13.39 8.16 -13.40
C ALA A 144 -14.53 8.88 -12.66
N TYR A 145 -14.35 9.14 -11.36
CA TYR A 145 -15.33 9.84 -10.54
C TYR A 145 -15.56 11.27 -11.03
N HIS A 146 -14.47 11.99 -11.33
CA HIS A 146 -14.54 13.35 -11.82
C HIS A 146 -15.13 13.45 -13.22
N ALA A 147 -14.79 12.52 -14.13
CA ALA A 147 -15.43 12.43 -15.43
C ALA A 147 -16.95 12.22 -15.30
N ALA A 148 -17.38 11.28 -14.44
CA ALA A 148 -18.79 11.01 -14.19
C ALA A 148 -19.54 12.21 -13.60
N ARG A 149 -18.94 12.91 -12.63
CA ARG A 149 -19.53 14.13 -12.05
C ARG A 149 -19.63 15.26 -13.07
N GLN A 150 -18.64 15.40 -13.94
CA GLN A 150 -18.66 16.39 -15.02
C GLN A 150 -19.83 16.12 -15.98
N GLU A 151 -20.02 14.87 -16.40
CA GLU A 151 -21.12 14.46 -17.27
C GLU A 151 -22.50 14.74 -16.63
N ILE A 152 -22.67 14.37 -15.35
CA ILE A 152 -23.91 14.62 -14.60
C ILE A 152 -24.21 16.12 -14.53
N ASN A 153 -23.20 16.93 -14.17
CA ASN A 153 -23.36 18.38 -14.05
C ASN A 153 -23.67 19.04 -15.41
N SER A 154 -23.03 18.58 -16.50
CA SER A 154 -23.30 19.07 -17.85
C SER A 154 -24.71 18.68 -18.34
N GLY A 155 -25.19 17.49 -17.98
CA GLY A 155 -26.57 17.07 -18.28
C GLY A 155 -27.62 17.93 -17.57
N ILE A 156 -27.39 18.27 -16.30
CA ILE A 156 -28.28 19.15 -15.52
C ILE A 156 -28.31 20.55 -16.14
N ALA A 157 -27.15 21.14 -16.43
CA ALA A 157 -27.06 22.47 -17.05
C ALA A 157 -27.75 22.52 -18.43
N GLY A 158 -27.68 21.44 -19.22
CA GLY A 158 -28.38 21.35 -20.51
C GLY A 158 -29.91 21.31 -20.39
N MET A 159 -30.44 20.66 -19.34
CA MET A 159 -31.88 20.66 -19.04
C MET A 159 -32.39 22.03 -18.58
N GLU A 160 -31.62 22.75 -17.75
CA GLU A 160 -31.99 24.09 -17.29
C GLU A 160 -32.07 25.12 -18.44
N VAL A 161 -31.20 25.00 -19.45
CA VAL A 161 -31.22 25.87 -20.63
C VAL A 161 -32.42 25.62 -21.54
N GLN A 162 -32.94 24.39 -21.61
CA GLN A 162 -34.13 24.06 -22.43
C GLN A 162 -35.46 24.43 -21.74
N GLY A 163 -35.51 24.48 -20.41
CA GLY A 163 -36.71 24.89 -19.66
C GLY A 163 -36.92 26.41 -19.58
N GLY A 164 -36.01 27.20 -20.13
CA GLY A 164 -35.88 28.63 -19.85
C GLY A 164 -36.42 29.59 -20.90
N PHE A 165 -37.25 29.22 -21.87
CA PHE A 165 -37.89 30.19 -22.78
C PHE A 165 -39.20 29.63 -23.37
N ASP A 166 -40.31 29.76 -22.63
CA ASP A 166 -41.65 29.74 -23.23
C ASP A 166 -42.49 30.88 -22.63
N ALA A 167 -42.04 32.11 -22.91
CA ALA A 167 -42.83 33.32 -22.67
C ALA A 167 -43.57 33.69 -23.96
N ARG A 168 -44.69 33.01 -24.21
CA ARG A 168 -45.73 33.43 -25.16
C ARG A 168 -47.07 33.50 -24.45
N ALA A 169 -47.41 34.69 -23.94
CA ALA A 169 -48.77 35.20 -23.80
C ALA A 169 -48.70 36.73 -23.66
#